data_AF-A0AAU8IY60-F1
#
_entry.id   AF-A0AAU8IY60-F1
#
_cell.length_a   1.000
_cell.length_b   1.000
_cell.length_c   1.000
_cell.angle_alpha   90.00
_cell.angle_beta   90.00
_cell.angle_gamma   90.00
#
_symmetry.space_group_name_H-M   'P 1'
#
loop_
_entity.id
_entity.type
_entity.pdbx_description
1 polymer ?
#
loop_
_entity_poly.entity_id
_entity_poly.type
_entity_poly.pdbx_seq_one_letter_code
_entity_poly.pdbx_strand_id
1 'polypeptide(L)'
;MMELPRIRLGSDDVWVELARTDGDTWQVTADWCSWLTADFTADVSAAEVVDFAARVLSHLRAPSGGRFSVVVTPGRSNPMTLKAEPVGDGFAFFVRLTPNGDDGVCHLQMEIDPIATLELREAFDALHAALVV
;
A
#
# COMPACT_ATOMS: atom_id res chain seq x y z
N MET A 1 8.30 10.05 21.83
CA MET A 1 8.20 8.77 21.11
C MET A 1 7.88 9.14 19.67
N MET A 2 8.80 8.89 18.73
CA MET A 2 8.52 9.15 17.32
C MET A 2 7.50 8.11 16.85
N GLU A 3 6.45 8.54 16.15
CA GLU A 3 5.53 7.60 15.51
C GLU A 3 6.29 6.84 14.43
N LEU A 4 6.14 5.51 14.43
CA LEU A 4 6.75 4.68 13.39
C LEU A 4 6.09 5.00 12.03
N PRO A 5 6.87 5.03 10.93
CA PRO A 5 6.36 5.27 9.59
C PRO A 5 5.20 4.34 9.26
N ARG A 6 4.10 4.89 8.74
CA ARG A 6 2.93 4.14 8.31
C ARG A 6 2.24 4.83 7.14
N ILE A 7 1.49 4.08 6.36
CA ILE A 7 0.55 4.60 5.37
C ILE A 7 -0.72 3.75 5.38
N ARG A 8 -1.88 4.41 5.36
CA ARG A 8 -3.18 3.77 5.21
C ARG A 8 -3.84 4.28 3.94
N LEU A 9 -4.36 3.35 3.14
CA LEU A 9 -5.16 3.64 1.96
C LEU A 9 -6.60 3.19 2.24
N GLY A 10 -7.57 4.07 2.02
CA GLY A 10 -8.98 3.79 2.19
C GLY A 10 -9.62 4.47 3.39
N SER A 11 -10.90 4.19 3.60
CA SER A 11 -11.74 4.79 4.65
C SER A 11 -11.79 3.89 5.90
N ASP A 12 -12.69 4.19 6.83
CA ASP A 12 -12.96 3.30 7.96
C ASP A 12 -13.71 2.03 7.57
N ASP A 13 -14.40 2.03 6.43
CA ASP A 13 -15.14 0.86 5.95
C ASP A 13 -14.23 -0.12 5.21
N VAL A 14 -13.32 0.37 4.36
CA VAL A 14 -12.40 -0.51 3.61
C VAL A 14 -11.03 0.13 3.53
N TRP A 15 -10.01 -0.59 4.03
CA TRP A 15 -8.65 -0.06 4.03
C TRP A 15 -7.57 -1.14 4.02
N VAL A 16 -6.38 -0.70 3.60
CA VAL A 16 -5.12 -1.40 3.82
C VAL A 16 -4.13 -0.45 4.49
N GLU A 17 -3.42 -0.93 5.49
CA GLU A 17 -2.34 -0.22 6.17
C GLU A 17 -1.03 -0.99 6.02
N LEU A 18 0.03 -0.24 5.76
CA LEU A 18 1.40 -0.70 5.83
C LEU A 18 2.09 0.11 6.93
N ALA A 19 2.42 -0.53 8.05
CA ALA A 19 3.00 0.11 9.23
C ALA A 19 4.34 -0.52 9.60
N ARG A 20 5.36 0.29 9.87
CA ARG A 20 6.65 -0.21 10.32
C ARG A 20 6.53 -0.75 11.75
N THR A 21 7.08 -1.93 11.98
CA THR A 21 7.21 -2.53 13.33
C THR A 21 8.60 -2.29 13.89
N ASP A 22 8.95 -2.94 15.01
CA ASP A 22 10.30 -2.83 15.57
C ASP A 22 11.34 -3.45 14.61
N GLY A 23 12.36 -2.67 14.22
CA GLY A 23 13.42 -3.10 13.32
C GLY A 23 13.11 -2.90 11.82
N ASP A 24 13.38 -3.93 11.01
CA ASP A 24 13.25 -3.92 9.54
C ASP A 24 12.03 -4.74 9.07
N THR A 25 11.05 -4.92 9.94
CA THR A 25 9.79 -5.60 9.64
C THR A 25 8.67 -4.58 9.46
N TRP A 26 7.66 -4.96 8.67
CA TRP A 26 6.46 -4.17 8.47
C TRP A 26 5.24 -5.04 8.68
N GLN A 27 4.18 -4.45 9.20
CA GLN A 27 2.87 -5.08 9.30
C GLN A 27 2.01 -4.61 8.14
N VAL A 28 1.36 -5.57 7.48
CA VAL A 28 0.28 -5.29 6.53
C VAL A 28 -1.02 -5.72 7.18
N THR A 29 -1.90 -4.75 7.36
CA THR A 29 -3.24 -4.97 7.89
C THR A 29 -4.25 -4.54 6.83
N ALA A 30 -5.25 -5.38 6.59
CA ALA A 30 -6.30 -5.16 5.63
C ALA A 30 -7.64 -5.42 6.32
N ASP A 31 -8.59 -4.51 6.16
CA ASP A 31 -9.91 -4.63 6.76
C ASP A 31 -10.99 -4.26 5.75
N TRP A 32 -12.04 -5.08 5.73
CA TRP A 32 -13.25 -4.84 4.96
C TRP A 32 -14.46 -4.96 5.88
N CYS A 33 -15.04 -3.81 6.19
CA CYS A 33 -16.19 -3.56 7.05
C CYS A 33 -16.11 -4.24 8.43
N SER A 34 -14.91 -4.51 8.94
CA SER A 34 -14.65 -5.37 10.11
C SER A 34 -15.26 -6.78 10.01
N TRP A 35 -15.67 -7.20 8.80
CA TRP A 35 -16.21 -8.54 8.52
C TRP A 35 -15.10 -9.47 8.01
N LEU A 36 -14.09 -8.89 7.37
CA LEU A 36 -12.92 -9.59 6.89
C LEU A 36 -11.68 -8.77 7.22
N THR A 37 -10.90 -9.26 8.18
CA THR A 37 -9.62 -8.67 8.55
C THR A 37 -8.50 -9.65 8.22
N ALA A 38 -7.47 -9.18 7.55
CA ALA A 38 -6.22 -9.89 7.37
C ALA A 38 -5.09 -9.09 8.00
N ASP A 39 -4.27 -9.76 8.79
CA ASP A 39 -3.18 -9.12 9.50
C ASP A 39 -1.96 -10.04 9.47
N PHE A 40 -0.89 -9.59 8.82
CA PHE A 40 0.33 -10.38 8.67
C PHE A 40 1.57 -9.51 8.57
N THR A 41 2.68 -10.05 9.08
CA THR A 41 3.98 -9.42 8.97
C THR A 41 4.54 -9.64 7.56
N ALA A 42 4.99 -8.56 6.94
CA ALA A 42 5.72 -8.54 5.70
C ALA A 42 7.19 -8.22 5.98
N ASP A 43 8.07 -9.07 5.46
CA ASP A 43 9.51 -8.89 5.54
C ASP A 43 9.94 -7.93 4.42
N VAL A 44 9.77 -6.62 4.69
CA VAL A 44 10.04 -5.50 3.77
C VAL A 44 11.06 -4.58 4.40
N SER A 45 12.15 -4.26 3.70
CA SER A 45 13.09 -3.25 4.18
C SER A 45 12.52 -1.83 4.03
N ALA A 46 13.03 -0.88 4.83
CA ALA A 46 12.70 0.54 4.66
C ALA A 46 13.00 1.04 3.22
N ALA A 47 14.08 0.55 2.61
CA ALA A 47 14.45 0.89 1.23
C ALA A 47 13.41 0.40 0.22
N GLU A 48 12.86 -0.81 0.39
CA GLU A 48 11.78 -1.33 -0.47
C GLU A 48 10.50 -0.50 -0.33
N VAL A 49 10.19 0.00 0.88
CA VAL A 49 9.04 0.89 1.08
C VAL A 49 9.28 2.27 0.47
N VAL A 50 10.51 2.80 0.54
CA VAL A 50 10.90 4.05 -0.15
C VAL A 50 10.76 3.89 -1.66
N ASP A 51 11.27 2.81 -2.24
CA ASP A 51 11.15 2.52 -3.68
C ASP A 51 9.69 2.38 -4.10
N PHE A 52 8.87 1.72 -3.28
CA PHE A 52 7.43 1.62 -3.50
C PHE A 52 6.76 3.00 -3.49
N ALA A 53 7.01 3.82 -2.48
CA ALA A 53 6.46 5.17 -2.37
C ALA A 53 6.88 6.04 -3.57
N ALA A 54 8.16 5.98 -3.96
CA ALA A 54 8.69 6.71 -5.11
C ALA A 54 8.02 6.30 -6.44
N ARG A 55 7.76 5.00 -6.64
CA ARG A 55 7.04 4.49 -7.82
C ARG A 55 5.60 5.02 -7.86
N VAL A 56 4.89 4.97 -6.74
CA VAL A 56 3.52 5.50 -6.67
C VAL A 56 3.51 7.01 -6.94
N LEU A 57 4.38 7.78 -6.29
CA LEU A 57 4.50 9.22 -6.52
C LEU A 57 4.82 9.57 -7.97
N SER A 58 5.68 8.79 -8.64
CA SER A 58 5.98 8.96 -10.06
C SER A 58 4.72 8.82 -10.92
N HIS A 59 3.88 7.82 -10.66
CA HIS A 59 2.60 7.65 -11.34
C HIS A 59 1.60 8.77 -11.02
N LEU A 60 1.47 9.14 -9.75
CA LEU A 60 0.56 10.21 -9.34
C LEU A 60 0.94 11.57 -9.94
N ARG A 61 2.23 11.81 -10.23
CA ARG A 61 2.74 13.04 -10.85
C ARG A 61 2.69 13.00 -12.38
N ALA A 62 2.42 11.84 -12.99
CA ALA A 62 2.37 11.70 -14.44
C ALA A 62 1.17 12.47 -15.03
N PRO A 63 1.33 13.21 -16.14
CA PRO A 63 0.25 13.98 -16.76
C PRO A 63 -0.91 13.12 -17.28
N SER A 64 -0.65 11.84 -17.56
CA SER A 64 -1.60 10.94 -18.19
C SER A 64 -2.66 10.40 -17.23
N GLY A 65 -2.45 10.50 -15.90
CA GLY A 65 -3.36 9.94 -14.90
C GLY A 65 -3.70 8.47 -15.14
N GLY A 66 -2.85 7.73 -15.86
CA GLY A 66 -3.18 6.39 -16.34
C GLY A 66 -3.21 5.38 -15.20
N ARG A 67 -3.91 4.27 -15.43
CA ARG A 67 -3.85 3.11 -14.53
C ARG A 67 -2.41 2.64 -14.33
N PHE A 68 -2.11 2.17 -13.13
CA PHE A 68 -0.79 1.63 -12.81
C PHE A 68 -0.88 0.45 -11.84
N SER A 69 0.20 -0.33 -11.78
CA SER A 69 0.33 -1.42 -10.82
C SER A 69 1.73 -1.41 -10.24
N VAL A 70 1.80 -1.48 -8.92
CA VAL A 70 3.05 -1.56 -8.16
C VAL A 70 2.95 -2.75 -7.21
N VAL A 71 4.10 -3.40 -6.97
CA VAL A 71 4.20 -4.57 -6.10
C VAL A 71 5.25 -4.27 -5.03
N VAL A 72 4.90 -4.55 -3.78
CA VAL A 72 5.82 -4.61 -2.65
C VAL A 72 6.20 -6.07 -2.43
N THR A 73 7.49 -6.32 -2.16
CA THR A 73 8.09 -7.65 -1.89
C THR A 73 7.84 -8.75 -2.93
N PRO A 74 8.08 -8.51 -4.24
CA PRO A 74 7.98 -9.57 -5.24
C PRO A 74 8.92 -10.75 -4.92
N GLY A 75 8.42 -11.99 -4.97
CA GLY A 75 9.21 -13.20 -4.74
C GLY A 75 9.52 -13.54 -3.27
N ARG A 76 8.94 -12.82 -2.30
CA ARG A 76 9.03 -13.15 -0.85
C ARG A 76 7.65 -13.59 -0.33
N SER A 77 7.60 -14.01 0.93
CA SER A 77 6.32 -14.23 1.61
C SER A 77 5.54 -12.92 1.66
N ASN A 78 4.23 -12.99 1.40
CA ASN A 78 3.27 -11.90 1.56
C ASN A 78 3.45 -10.70 0.60
N PRO A 79 3.55 -10.89 -0.73
CA PRO A 79 3.57 -9.75 -1.63
C PRO A 79 2.25 -8.99 -1.57
N MET A 80 2.35 -7.66 -1.66
CA MET A 80 1.21 -6.76 -1.81
C MET A 80 1.26 -6.14 -3.19
N THR A 81 0.25 -6.41 -4.00
CA THR A 81 0.04 -5.72 -5.28
C THR A 81 -1.01 -4.64 -5.10
N LEU A 82 -0.66 -3.41 -5.45
CA LEU A 82 -1.57 -2.28 -5.53
C LEU A 82 -1.79 -1.96 -7.00
N LYS A 83 -3.03 -2.12 -7.48
CA LYS A 83 -3.45 -1.62 -8.80
C LYS A 83 -4.30 -0.39 -8.59
N ALA A 84 -4.02 0.67 -9.33
CA ALA A 84 -4.76 1.91 -9.28
C ALA A 84 -5.47 2.14 -10.61
N GLU A 85 -6.77 2.39 -10.55
CA GLU A 85 -7.61 2.74 -11.70
C GLU A 85 -8.07 4.20 -11.53
N PRO A 86 -7.89 5.08 -12.53
CA PRO A 86 -8.28 6.48 -12.41
C PRO A 86 -9.80 6.63 -12.36
N VAL A 87 -10.29 7.39 -11.39
CA VAL A 87 -11.71 7.71 -11.20
C VAL A 87 -11.84 9.17 -10.80
N GLY A 88 -12.42 9.98 -11.68
CA GLY A 88 -12.50 11.44 -11.48
C GLY A 88 -11.10 12.05 -11.31
N ASP A 89 -10.91 12.82 -10.24
CA ASP A 89 -9.63 13.45 -9.89
C ASP A 89 -8.76 12.58 -8.96
N GLY A 90 -9.08 11.29 -8.85
CA GLY A 90 -8.44 10.35 -7.92
C GLY A 90 -8.23 8.96 -8.51
N PHE A 91 -7.97 8.00 -7.63
CA PHE A 91 -7.75 6.60 -7.99
C PHE A 91 -8.53 5.67 -7.05
N ALA A 92 -9.28 4.75 -7.64
CA ALA A 92 -9.74 3.56 -6.93
C ALA A 92 -8.62 2.52 -6.93
N PHE A 93 -8.56 1.68 -5.89
CA PHE A 93 -7.49 0.68 -5.78
C PHE A 93 -8.03 -0.73 -5.71
N PHE A 94 -7.35 -1.64 -6.40
CA PHE A 94 -7.47 -3.07 -6.21
C PHE A 94 -6.22 -3.56 -5.50
N VAL A 95 -6.37 -3.95 -4.23
CA VAL A 95 -5.29 -4.50 -3.42
C VAL A 95 -5.37 -6.01 -3.49
N ARG A 96 -4.26 -6.66 -3.86
CA ARG A 96 -4.12 -8.11 -3.78
C ARG A 96 -3.01 -8.46 -2.80
N LEU A 97 -3.38 -9.21 -1.77
CA LEU A 97 -2.50 -9.74 -0.74
C LEU A 97 -2.44 -11.26 -0.90
N THR A 98 -1.25 -11.84 -0.77
CA THR A 98 -1.03 -13.28 -0.91
C THR A 98 -0.33 -13.82 0.34
N PRO A 99 -1.09 -14.09 1.42
CA PRO A 99 -0.54 -14.55 2.68
C PRO A 99 0.11 -15.92 2.54
N ASN A 100 1.29 -16.11 3.13
CA ASN A 100 2.09 -17.32 3.18
C ASN A 100 2.70 -17.82 1.85
N GLY A 101 2.71 -16.99 0.79
CA GLY A 101 3.52 -17.27 -0.40
C GLY A 101 3.04 -16.60 -1.68
N ASP A 102 3.97 -16.39 -2.61
CA ASP A 102 3.75 -15.80 -3.94
C ASP A 102 3.15 -16.80 -4.96
N ASP A 103 2.69 -17.99 -4.51
CA ASP A 103 2.13 -19.02 -5.40
C ASP A 103 0.74 -18.65 -5.94
N GLY A 104 0.14 -17.60 -5.39
CA GLY A 104 -1.11 -17.01 -5.84
C GLY A 104 -2.37 -17.83 -5.55
N VAL A 105 -2.25 -18.95 -4.83
CA VAL A 105 -3.36 -19.91 -4.61
C VAL A 105 -4.34 -19.38 -3.55
N CYS A 106 -3.83 -18.76 -2.48
CA CYS A 106 -4.64 -18.09 -1.46
C CYS A 106 -4.35 -16.59 -1.49
N HIS A 107 -5.30 -15.80 -1.96
CA HIS A 107 -5.17 -14.35 -1.99
C HIS A 107 -6.41 -13.67 -1.41
N LEU A 108 -6.17 -12.57 -0.71
CA LEU A 108 -7.19 -11.59 -0.37
C LEU A 108 -7.17 -10.51 -1.45
N GLN A 109 -8.33 -10.23 -2.05
CA GLN A 109 -8.52 -9.11 -2.95
C GLN A 109 -9.51 -8.14 -2.36
N MET A 110 -9.18 -6.86 -2.37
CA MET A 110 -10.02 -5.78 -1.87
C MET A 110 -10.10 -4.65 -2.88
N GLU A 111 -11.25 -3.98 -2.90
CA GLU A 111 -11.48 -2.77 -3.67
C GLU A 111 -11.61 -1.60 -2.69
N ILE A 112 -10.83 -0.55 -2.92
CA ILE A 112 -10.85 0.68 -2.13
C ILE A 112 -11.41 1.77 -3.02
N ASP A 113 -12.38 2.52 -2.47
CA ASP A 113 -13.01 3.64 -3.14
C ASP A 113 -12.00 4.70 -3.60
N PRO A 114 -12.39 5.56 -4.57
CA PRO A 114 -11.50 6.59 -5.08
C PRO A 114 -10.95 7.51 -3.99
N ILE A 115 -9.62 7.60 -3.91
CA ILE A 115 -8.91 8.57 -3.05
C ILE A 115 -8.40 9.70 -3.95
N ALA A 116 -8.54 10.95 -3.51
CA ALA A 116 -8.13 12.10 -4.30
C ALA A 116 -6.63 12.08 -4.60
N THR A 117 -6.22 12.48 -5.81
CA THR A 117 -4.80 12.49 -6.20
C THR A 117 -3.95 13.35 -5.27
N LEU A 118 -4.49 14.48 -4.79
CA LEU A 118 -3.80 15.36 -3.84
C LEU A 118 -3.54 14.65 -2.50
N GLU A 119 -4.57 14.03 -1.93
CA GLU A 119 -4.50 13.27 -0.68
C GLU A 119 -3.50 12.12 -0.78
N LEU A 120 -3.52 11.37 -1.88
CA LEU A 120 -2.54 10.31 -2.14
C LEU A 120 -1.12 10.86 -2.20
N ARG A 121 -0.88 11.98 -2.91
CA ARG A 121 0.46 12.58 -2.98
C ARG A 121 0.95 12.99 -1.61
N GLU A 122 0.12 13.65 -0.81
CA GLU A 122 0.47 14.07 0.55
C GLU A 122 0.81 12.87 1.45
N ALA A 123 -0.01 11.81 1.43
CA ALA A 123 0.24 10.60 2.22
C ALA A 123 1.54 9.90 1.81
N PHE A 124 1.80 9.74 0.52
CA PHE A 124 3.02 9.09 0.02
C PHE A 124 4.27 9.96 0.18
N ASP A 125 4.18 11.29 0.04
CA ASP A 125 5.29 12.20 0.31
C ASP A 125 5.66 12.19 1.81
N ALA A 126 4.68 12.13 2.72
CA ALA A 126 4.91 12.00 4.16
C ALA A 126 5.59 10.67 4.52
N LEU A 127 5.13 9.55 3.95
CA LEU A 127 5.77 8.24 4.12
C LEU A 127 7.22 8.25 3.64
N HIS A 128 7.46 8.77 2.44
CA HIS A 128 8.80 8.84 1.86
C HIS A 128 9.73 9.72 2.71
N ALA A 129 9.27 10.89 3.18
CA ALA A 129 10.05 11.76 4.04
C ALA A 129 10.40 11.12 5.39
N ALA A 130 9.49 10.33 5.97
CA ALA A 130 9.71 9.63 7.24
C ALA A 130 10.76 8.51 7.15
N LEU A 131 11.07 8.03 5.94
CA LEU A 131 11.96 6.88 5.72
C LEU A 131 13.35 7.24 5.18
N VAL A 132 13.54 8.45 4.68
CA VAL A 132 14.81 8.92 4.06
C VAL A 132 15.72 9.65 5.06
N VAL A 133 15.45 9.52 6.37
CA VAL A 133 16.20 10.17 7.47
C VAL A 133 17.52 9.47 7.77
#